data_AF-K0SGT9-F1
#
_entry.id   AF-K0SGT9-F1
#
_cell.length_a   1.000
_cell.length_b   1.000
_cell.length_c   1.000
_cell.angle_alpha   90.00
_cell.angle_beta   90.00
_cell.angle_gamma   90.00
#
_symmetry.space_group_name_H-M   'P 1'
#
loop_
_entity.id
_entity.type
_entity.pdbx_description
1 polymer ?
#
loop_
_entity_poly.entity_id
_entity_poly.type
_entity_poly.pdbx_seq_one_letter_code
_entity_poly.pdbx_strand_id
1 'polypeptide(L)' 'MVFHLQLCLTFFLPKHVQGVTVADLDNDGDPDIITASSGDNTIAVFKNIDKGTFCEIKEVVDSNAK' A
#
# COMPACT_ATOMS: atom_id res chain seq x y z
N MET A 1 -27.13 -2.77 -8.83
CA MET A 1 -26.20 -1.71 -8.40
C MET A 1 -25.42 -2.25 -7.22
N VAL A 2 -24.25 -2.84 -7.47
CA VAL A 2 -23.44 -3.42 -6.40
C VAL A 2 -22.56 -2.29 -5.85
N PHE A 3 -22.96 -1.75 -4.71
CA PHE A 3 -22.11 -0.88 -3.90
C PHE A 3 -20.83 -1.66 -3.59
N HIS A 4 -19.72 -1.21 -4.16
CA HIS A 4 -18.41 -1.67 -3.73
C HIS A 4 -18.16 -1.08 -2.35
N LEU A 5 -18.43 -1.88 -1.33
CA LEU A 5 -18.09 -1.55 0.04
C LEU A 5 -16.57 -1.69 0.18
N GLN A 6 -15.83 -0.64 -0.19
CA GLN A 6 -14.39 -0.56 -0.04
C GLN A 6 -14.08 -0.32 1.45
N LEU A 7 -14.19 -1.37 2.27
CA LEU A 7 -13.75 -1.33 3.65
C LEU A 7 -12.22 -1.42 3.65
N CYS A 8 -11.55 -0.27 3.52
CA CYS A 8 -10.12 -0.19 3.78
C CYS A 8 -9.87 -0.34 5.29
N LEU A 9 -9.89 -1.58 5.77
CA LEU A 9 -9.48 -1.89 7.13
C LEU A 9 -9.06 -3.36 7.27
N THR A 10 -7.85 -3.66 6.78
CA THR A 10 -7.06 -4.78 7.31
C THR A 10 -5.71 -4.21 7.68
N PHE A 11 -5.51 -3.91 8.96
CA PHE A 11 -4.27 -3.30 9.44
C PHE A 11 -3.17 -4.37 9.49
N PHE A 12 -2.36 -4.47 8.44
CA PHE A 12 -1.08 -5.16 8.50
C PHE A 12 -0.05 -4.20 9.05
N LEU A 13 0.60 -4.60 10.14
CA LEU A 13 1.72 -3.87 10.71
C LEU A 13 3.00 -4.37 10.04
N PRO A 14 3.58 -3.65 9.07
CA PRO A 14 4.88 -4.04 8.53
C PRO A 14 5.92 -4.07 9.66
N LYS A 15 6.57 -5.23 9.83
CA LYS A 15 7.62 -5.41 10.84
C LYS A 15 8.93 -4.83 10.32
N HIS A 16 9.49 -3.86 11.02
CA HIS A 16 10.74 -3.20 10.61
C HIS A 16 10.65 -2.54 9.23
N VAL A 17 9.83 -1.49 9.13
CA VAL A 17 9.88 -0.57 7.99
C VAL A 17 11.25 0.12 7.97
N GLN A 18 11.99 -0.06 6.89
CA GLN A 18 13.29 0.57 6.67
C GLN A 18 13.20 1.84 5.83
N GLY A 19 12.19 1.92 4.97
CA GLY A 19 12.03 3.04 4.05
C GLY A 19 10.58 3.33 3.75
N VAL A 20 10.32 4.62 3.54
CA VAL A 20 9.05 5.13 3.03
C VAL A 20 9.35 6.13 1.91
N THR A 21 8.57 6.08 0.84
CA THR A 21 8.60 7.07 -0.24
C THR A 21 7.18 7.42 -0.66
N VAL A 22 7.04 8.58 -1.30
CA VAL A 22 5.77 9.08 -1.81
C VAL A 22 5.93 9.36 -3.30
N ALA A 23 5.01 8.83 -4.10
CA ALA A 23 4.95 9.04 -5.54
C ALA A 23 3.52 8.83 -6.01
N ASP A 24 3.13 9.52 -7.09
CA ASP A 24 1.89 9.23 -7.81
C ASP A 24 2.17 8.03 -8.74
N LEU A 25 1.70 6.83 -8.37
CA LEU A 25 2.07 5.60 -9.07
C LEU A 25 1.19 5.31 -10.28
N ASP A 26 -0.06 5.76 -10.27
CA ASP A 26 -1.03 5.52 -11.34
C ASP A 26 -1.43 6.77 -12.12
N ASN A 27 -0.75 7.89 -11.83
CA ASN A 27 -0.84 9.15 -12.56
C ASN A 27 -2.26 9.75 -12.48
N ASP A 28 -2.92 9.60 -11.33
CA ASP A 28 -4.21 10.22 -11.04
C ASP A 28 -4.07 11.61 -10.38
N GLY A 29 -2.85 12.03 -10.07
CA GLY A 29 -2.52 13.31 -9.46
C GLY A 29 -2.55 13.30 -7.94
N ASP A 30 -2.92 12.17 -7.33
CA ASP A 30 -2.90 11.99 -5.88
C ASP A 30 -1.62 11.23 -5.45
N PRO A 31 -0.94 11.68 -4.38
CA PRO A 31 0.29 11.02 -3.93
C PRO A 31 -0.02 9.70 -3.20
N ASP A 32 0.58 8.60 -3.66
CA ASP A 32 0.55 7.29 -3.01
C ASP A 32 1.73 7.11 -2.05
N ILE A 33 1.60 6.20 -1.08
CA ILE A 33 2.66 5.88 -0.12
C ILE A 33 3.20 4.49 -0.39
N ILE A 34 4.52 4.35 -0.49
CA ILE A 34 5.20 3.06 -0.63
C ILE A 34 6.09 2.84 0.60
N THR A 35 6.02 1.65 1.18
CA THR A 35 6.85 1.25 2.33
C THR A 35 7.65 0.00 2.00
N ALA A 36 8.89 -0.05 2.46
CA ALA A 36 9.76 -1.22 2.39
C ALA A 36 10.02 -1.74 3.79
N SER A 37 9.68 -3.01 4.01
CA SER A 37 9.74 -3.70 5.30
C SER A 37 10.71 -4.86 5.24
N SER A 38 11.78 -4.81 6.03
CA SER A 38 12.77 -5.90 6.07
C SER A 38 12.41 -7.03 7.03
N GLY A 39 11.55 -6.78 8.02
CA GLY A 39 11.14 -7.83 8.95
C GLY A 39 10.19 -8.83 8.32
N ASP A 40 9.43 -8.40 7.32
CA ASP A 40 8.53 -9.25 6.55
C ASP A 40 9.00 -9.48 5.10
N ASN A 41 10.12 -8.86 4.68
CA ASN A 41 10.61 -8.83 3.29
C ASN A 41 9.51 -8.45 2.28
N THR A 42 8.75 -7.41 2.60
CA THR A 42 7.61 -6.97 1.80
C THR A 42 7.74 -5.51 1.40
N ILE A 43 7.23 -5.20 0.21
CA ILE A 43 6.88 -3.84 -0.20
C ILE A 43 5.37 -3.71 -0.03
N ALA A 44 4.88 -2.61 0.53
CA ALA A 44 3.45 -2.32 0.59
C ALA A 44 3.17 -0.95 -0.01
N VAL A 45 2.12 -0.86 -0.83
CA VAL A 45 1.65 0.37 -1.46
C VAL A 45 0.32 0.76 -0.82
N PHE A 46 0.18 2.02 -0.45
CA PHE A 46 -1.06 2.59 0.02
C PHE A 46 -1.51 3.59 -1.02
N LYS A 47 -2.50 3.19 -1.81
CA LYS A 47 -3.06 4.05 -2.85
C LYS A 47 -3.91 5.14 -2.19
N ASN A 48 -3.70 6.40 -2.55
CA ASN A 48 -4.61 7.48 -2.19
C ASN A 48 -5.83 7.43 -3.11
N ILE A 49 -7.04 7.37 -2.54
CA ILE A 49 -8.28 7.26 -3.32
C ILE A 49 -9.19 8.48 -3.22
N ASP A 50 -8.90 9.43 -2.32
CA ASP A 50 -9.47 10.80 -2.24
C ASP A 50 -9.02 11.46 -0.92
N LYS A 51 -8.50 12.70 -0.96
CA LYS A 51 -8.27 13.58 0.22
C LYS A 51 -7.58 12.91 1.42
N GLY A 52 -6.62 12.03 1.16
CA GLY A 52 -5.89 11.31 2.22
C GLY A 52 -6.61 10.07 2.75
N THR A 53 -7.62 9.59 2.03
CA THR A 53 -8.18 8.25 2.21
C THR A 53 -7.27 7.28 1.48
N PHE A 54 -6.53 6.47 2.23
CA PHE A 54 -5.63 5.48 1.64
C PHE A 54 -6.26 4.09 1.66
N CYS A 55 -6.18 3.38 0.53
CA CYS A 55 -6.45 1.95 0.44
C CYS A 55 -5.13 1.17 0.39
N GLU A 56 -4.95 0.21 1.29
CA GLU A 56 -3.80 -0.69 1.23
C GLU A 56 -3.89 -1.60 -0.01
N ILE A 57 -2.92 -1.47 -0.90
CA ILE A 57 -2.63 -2.41 -1.98
C ILE A 57 -1.35 -3.15 -1.59
N LYS A 58 -1.51 -4.33 -1.01
CA LYS A 58 -0.36 -5.21 -0.75
C LYS A 58 0.06 -5.90 -2.04
N GLU A 59 1.04 -5.33 -2.74
CA GLU A 59 1.86 -6.13 -3.65
C GLU A 59 2.97 -6.80 -2.85
N VAL A 60 2.68 -7.99 -2.32
CA VAL A 60 3.69 -8.82 -1.66
C VAL A 60 4.67 -9.31 -2.73
N VAL A 61 5.77 -8.59 -2.93
CA VAL A 61 6.97 -9.16 -3.56
C VAL A 61 7.75 -9.84 -2.44
N ASP A 62 7.39 -11.07 -2.09
CA ASP A 62 8.29 -11.88 -1.30
C ASP A 62 9.45 -12.30 -2.20
N SER A 63 10.68 -12.30 -1.68
CA SER A 63 11.83 -12.86 -2.40
C SER A 63 11.74 -14.39 -2.60
N ASN A 64 10.59 -14.99 -2.25
CA ASN A 64 10.19 -16.37 -2.56
C ASN A 64 9.02 -16.45 -3.55
N ALA A 65 8.63 -15.34 -4.19
CA ALA A 65 7.55 -15.31 -5.18
C ALA A 65 7.86 -16.33 -6.27
N LYS A 66 7.11 -17.44 -6.25
CA LYS A 66 7.02 -18.37 -7.37
C LYS A 66 5.92 -17.90 -8.31
#